data_AF-A0A7J4LMX2-F1
#
_entry.id   AF-A0A7J4LMX2-F1
#
_cell.length_a   1.000
_cell.length_b   1.000
_cell.length_c   1.000
_cell.angle_alpha   90.00
_cell.angle_beta   90.00
_cell.angle_gamma   90.00
#
_symmetry.space_group_name_H-M   'P 1'
#
loop_
_entity.id
_entity.type
_entity.pdbx_description
1 polymer ?
#
loop_
_entity_poly.entity_id
_entity_poly.type
_entity_poly.pdbx_seq_one_letter_code
_entity_poly.pdbx_strand_id
1 'polypeptide(L)'
;MIILHNLRENRLIDVIDGCEERIDLKVLYSVLNVALEIAAEGREKSRVGTAFIIGDSDEVMTRSHQLVLNPFHGHAGCSINDQNNWETIKAFAVLDGAFIIGEDGTVLAAGRYLDIDARDIHLREGLGEWHTAAAAITRDTEAVAVTVSESGGVVRIYRDGLEIMEIEPELKLTRI
;
A
#
# COMPACT_ATOMS: atom_id res chain seq x y z
N MET A 1 -20.44 1.37 -32.11
CA MET A 1 -19.40 0.72 -31.30
C MET A 1 -19.07 1.66 -30.15
N ILE A 2 -19.77 1.50 -29.02
CA ILE A 2 -19.61 2.40 -27.87
C ILE A 2 -18.30 2.00 -27.17
N ILE A 3 -17.40 2.97 -27.00
CA ILE A 3 -16.13 2.82 -26.30
C ILE A 3 -16.45 2.53 -24.83
N LEU A 4 -16.45 1.25 -24.45
CA LEU A 4 -16.65 0.78 -23.08
C LEU A 4 -15.35 0.78 -22.26
N HIS A 5 -14.27 1.39 -22.75
CA HIS A 5 -12.94 1.28 -22.13
C HIS A 5 -12.62 2.34 -21.07
N ASN A 6 -13.46 3.35 -20.83
CA ASN A 6 -12.98 4.57 -20.17
C ASN A 6 -13.54 4.87 -18.76
N LEU A 7 -14.46 4.05 -18.21
CA LEU A 7 -15.07 4.36 -16.90
C LEU A 7 -14.19 3.96 -15.69
N ARG A 8 -13.40 2.88 -15.81
CA ARG A 8 -12.51 2.43 -14.73
C ARG A 8 -11.26 3.30 -14.63
N GLU A 9 -10.68 3.69 -15.76
CA GLU A 9 -9.53 4.60 -15.80
C GLU A 9 -9.88 5.99 -15.26
N ASN A 10 -11.03 6.55 -15.62
CA ASN A 10 -11.46 7.84 -15.06
C ASN A 10 -11.70 7.77 -13.54
N ARG A 11 -12.28 6.68 -13.03
CA ARG A 11 -12.42 6.48 -11.57
C ARG A 11 -11.08 6.36 -10.85
N LEU A 12 -10.07 5.74 -11.47
CA LEU A 12 -8.71 5.67 -10.90
C LEU A 12 -8.13 7.07 -10.73
N ILE A 13 -8.24 7.89 -11.78
CA ILE A 13 -7.76 9.26 -11.77
C ILE A 13 -8.49 10.08 -10.71
N ASP A 14 -9.82 10.05 -10.67
CA ASP A 14 -10.62 10.80 -9.68
C ASP A 14 -10.25 10.43 -8.22
N VAL A 15 -9.98 9.14 -7.96
CA VAL A 15 -9.59 8.67 -6.62
C VAL A 15 -8.17 9.12 -6.26
N ILE A 16 -7.23 9.02 -7.21
CA ILE A 16 -5.85 9.46 -7.02
C ILE A 16 -5.81 10.97 -6.79
N ASP A 17 -6.49 11.75 -7.63
CA ASP A 17 -6.55 13.20 -7.55
C ASP A 17 -7.19 13.63 -6.22
N GLY A 18 -8.16 12.86 -5.71
CA GLY A 18 -8.73 13.09 -4.39
C GLY A 18 -7.70 13.06 -3.25
N CYS A 19 -6.59 12.34 -3.41
CA CYS A 19 -5.53 12.23 -2.42
C CYS A 19 -4.48 13.36 -2.48
N GLU A 20 -4.53 14.25 -3.49
CA GLU A 20 -3.57 15.37 -3.68
C GLU A 20 -3.44 16.28 -2.46
N GLU A 21 -4.51 16.44 -1.69
CA GLU A 21 -4.54 17.31 -0.51
C GLU A 21 -3.69 16.77 0.66
N ARG A 22 -3.32 15.49 0.62
CA ARG A 22 -2.62 14.79 1.71
C ARG A 22 -1.23 14.31 1.34
N ILE A 23 -1.05 13.84 0.11
CA ILE A 23 0.18 13.21 -0.35
C ILE A 23 0.55 13.67 -1.77
N ASP A 24 1.84 13.74 -2.05
CA ASP A 24 2.33 13.96 -3.42
C ASP A 24 1.89 12.77 -4.30
N LEU A 25 1.15 13.05 -5.38
CA LEU A 25 0.68 12.00 -6.29
C LEU A 25 1.81 11.17 -6.87
N LYS A 26 2.99 11.76 -7.07
CA LYS A 26 4.15 11.01 -7.54
C LYS A 26 4.50 9.88 -6.58
N VAL A 27 4.39 10.11 -5.27
CA VAL A 27 4.61 9.08 -4.25
C VAL A 27 3.52 8.01 -4.33
N LEU A 28 2.25 8.42 -4.42
CA LEU A 28 1.13 7.48 -4.56
C LEU A 28 1.28 6.60 -5.81
N TYR A 29 1.60 7.20 -6.96
CA TYR A 29 1.85 6.47 -8.21
C TYR A 29 3.03 5.50 -8.08
N SER A 30 4.14 5.92 -7.47
CA SER A 30 5.29 5.05 -7.21
C SER A 30 4.91 3.87 -6.32
N VAL A 31 4.19 4.10 -5.23
CA VAL A 31 3.69 3.04 -4.33
C VAL A 31 2.75 2.09 -5.07
N LEU A 32 1.80 2.61 -5.84
CA LEU A 32 0.85 1.79 -6.59
C LEU A 32 1.56 0.90 -7.62
N ASN A 33 2.55 1.43 -8.35
CA ASN A 33 3.33 0.62 -9.29
C ASN A 33 4.08 -0.51 -8.58
N VAL A 34 4.78 -0.20 -7.48
CA VAL A 34 5.47 -1.23 -6.68
C VAL A 34 4.48 -2.27 -6.14
N ALA A 35 3.33 -1.84 -5.64
CA ALA A 35 2.28 -2.72 -5.13
C ALA A 35 1.72 -3.64 -6.22
N LEU A 36 1.48 -3.11 -7.43
CA LEU A 36 1.01 -3.89 -8.58
C LEU A 36 2.07 -4.89 -9.07
N GLU A 37 3.35 -4.53 -9.05
CA GLU A 37 4.44 -5.46 -9.34
C GLU A 37 4.50 -6.59 -8.29
N ILE A 38 4.40 -6.28 -7.00
CA ILE A 38 4.34 -7.29 -5.93
C ILE A 38 3.12 -8.21 -6.11
N ALA A 39 1.97 -7.64 -6.41
CA ALA A 39 0.74 -8.38 -6.69
C ALA A 39 0.87 -9.35 -7.87
N ALA A 40 1.56 -8.92 -8.94
CA ALA A 40 1.71 -9.71 -10.16
C ALA A 40 2.83 -10.76 -10.08
N GLU A 41 3.95 -10.42 -9.44
CA GLU A 41 5.16 -11.26 -9.40
C GLU A 41 5.19 -12.18 -8.18
N GLY A 42 4.59 -11.74 -7.06
CA GLY A 42 4.87 -12.32 -5.75
C GLY A 42 6.36 -12.22 -5.38
N ARG A 43 6.79 -13.01 -4.40
CA ARG A 43 8.21 -13.22 -4.07
C ARG A 43 8.48 -14.66 -3.69
N GLU A 44 9.67 -15.14 -4.02
CA GLU A 44 10.13 -16.50 -3.69
C GLU A 44 9.17 -17.62 -4.13
N LYS A 45 8.41 -17.42 -5.22
CA LYS A 45 7.36 -18.31 -5.75
C LYS A 45 6.08 -18.38 -4.91
N SER A 46 5.93 -17.47 -3.95
CA SER A 46 4.74 -17.32 -3.11
C SER A 46 4.10 -15.97 -3.36
N ARG A 47 2.79 -15.88 -3.12
CA ARG A 47 2.11 -14.60 -3.06
C ARG A 47 2.54 -13.88 -1.78
N VAL A 48 2.56 -12.56 -1.82
CA VAL A 48 3.00 -11.72 -0.70
C VAL A 48 1.86 -10.77 -0.37
N GLY A 49 1.47 -10.76 0.90
CA GLY A 49 0.62 -9.71 1.46
C GLY A 49 1.50 -8.61 2.04
N THR A 50 1.21 -7.35 1.74
CA THR A 50 1.95 -6.21 2.33
C THR A 50 1.08 -4.95 2.35
N ALA A 51 1.49 -3.97 3.13
CA ALA A 51 0.83 -2.67 3.22
C ALA A 51 1.85 -1.54 3.16
N PHE A 52 1.48 -0.44 2.51
CA PHE A 52 2.22 0.82 2.44
C PHE A 52 1.33 1.90 3.07
N ILE A 53 1.80 2.52 4.15
CA ILE A 53 1.13 3.66 4.78
C ILE A 53 1.92 4.91 4.37
N ILE A 54 1.22 5.88 3.76
CA ILE A 54 1.84 7.03 3.08
C ILE A 54 1.38 8.31 3.77
N GLY A 55 2.36 9.12 4.21
CA GLY A 55 2.12 10.41 4.84
C GLY A 55 1.68 10.31 6.31
N ASP A 56 1.56 11.49 6.94
CA ASP A 56 1.37 11.67 8.39
C ASP A 56 2.33 10.78 9.20
N SER A 57 3.58 10.75 8.74
CA SER A 57 4.49 9.66 9.05
C SER A 57 4.88 9.65 10.54
N ASP A 58 4.99 10.82 11.17
CA ASP A 58 5.27 10.93 12.60
C ASP A 58 4.15 10.33 13.47
N GLU A 59 2.89 10.61 13.14
CA GLU A 59 1.73 10.06 13.88
C GLU A 59 1.60 8.55 13.63
N VAL A 60 1.78 8.12 12.37
CA VAL A 60 1.78 6.69 12.02
C VAL A 60 2.90 5.94 12.76
N MET A 61 4.08 6.53 12.86
CA MET A 61 5.21 5.96 13.62
C MET A 61 4.92 5.87 15.12
N THR A 62 4.19 6.84 15.68
CA THR A 62 3.75 6.82 17.09
C THR A 62 2.70 5.74 17.35
N ARG A 63 1.86 5.43 16.36
CA ARG A 63 0.80 4.41 16.40
C ARG A 63 1.24 3.06 15.83
N SER A 64 2.52 2.78 15.85
CA SER A 64 3.04 1.51 15.38
C SER A 64 4.30 1.14 16.15
N HIS A 65 4.66 -0.13 16.07
CA HIS A 65 5.94 -0.60 16.58
C HIS A 65 6.64 -1.52 15.60
N GLN A 66 7.95 -1.63 15.78
CA GLN A 66 8.80 -2.40 14.91
C GLN A 66 8.74 -3.89 15.30
N LEU A 67 8.36 -4.77 14.37
CA LEU A 67 8.33 -6.23 14.61
C LEU A 67 9.71 -6.88 14.44
N VAL A 68 10.46 -6.41 13.44
CA VAL A 68 11.79 -6.91 13.05
C VAL A 68 12.74 -5.75 12.81
N LEU A 69 14.06 -5.94 12.77
CA LEU A 69 14.98 -4.82 12.49
C LEU A 69 14.59 -4.07 11.20
N ASN A 70 14.46 -2.74 11.30
CA ASN A 70 14.10 -1.90 10.15
C ASN A 70 15.26 -1.89 9.14
N PRO A 71 15.09 -2.42 7.92
CA PRO A 71 16.17 -2.48 6.93
C PRO A 71 16.54 -1.11 6.34
N PHE A 72 15.71 -0.08 6.52
CA PHE A 72 15.97 1.27 6.01
C PHE A 72 16.66 2.18 7.05
N HIS A 73 16.74 1.75 8.31
CA HIS A 73 17.36 2.54 9.37
C HIS A 73 18.88 2.61 9.20
N GLY A 74 19.46 3.81 9.25
CA GLY A 74 20.91 4.01 9.17
C GLY A 74 21.51 3.98 7.75
N HIS A 75 20.66 3.90 6.72
CA HIS A 75 21.06 3.97 5.32
C HIS A 75 20.70 5.32 4.71
N ALA A 76 21.39 5.71 3.62
CA ALA A 76 21.02 6.90 2.86
C ALA A 76 19.58 6.76 2.35
N GLY A 77 18.81 7.86 2.39
CA GLY A 77 17.36 7.90 2.18
C GLY A 77 16.91 7.13 0.94
N CYS A 78 16.45 5.89 1.16
CA CYS A 78 15.79 5.10 0.13
C CYS A 78 14.50 5.81 -0.23
N SER A 79 14.33 6.17 -1.51
CA SER A 79 13.10 6.81 -1.97
C SER A 79 12.35 5.86 -2.88
N ILE A 80 11.04 5.75 -2.66
CA ILE A 80 10.14 4.98 -3.54
C ILE A 80 9.98 5.64 -4.91
N ASN A 81 10.29 6.94 -5.03
CA ASN A 81 10.28 7.66 -6.30
C ASN A 81 11.49 7.32 -7.20
N ASP A 82 12.52 6.67 -6.65
CA ASP A 82 13.66 6.16 -7.41
C ASP A 82 13.46 4.67 -7.71
N GLN A 83 13.24 4.36 -8.99
CA GLN A 83 13.00 2.99 -9.47
C GLN A 83 14.17 2.04 -9.19
N ASN A 84 15.39 2.55 -8.99
CA ASN A 84 16.53 1.69 -8.63
C ASN A 84 16.35 1.04 -7.25
N ASN A 85 15.51 1.62 -6.38
CA ASN A 85 15.22 1.07 -5.06
C ASN A 85 14.09 0.03 -5.06
N TRP A 86 13.34 -0.11 -6.16
CA TRP A 86 12.11 -0.93 -6.17
C TRP A 86 12.39 -2.40 -5.93
N GLU A 87 13.46 -2.97 -6.50
CA GLU A 87 13.82 -4.36 -6.22
C GLU A 87 14.13 -4.60 -4.75
N THR A 88 14.78 -3.65 -4.07
CA THR A 88 15.05 -3.71 -2.64
C THR A 88 13.75 -3.61 -1.82
N ILE A 89 12.87 -2.66 -2.15
CA ILE A 89 11.58 -2.50 -1.48
C ILE A 89 10.73 -3.76 -1.63
N LYS A 90 10.60 -4.27 -2.87
CA LYS A 90 9.88 -5.52 -3.16
C LYS A 90 10.52 -6.74 -2.46
N ALA A 91 11.83 -6.79 -2.31
CA ALA A 91 12.51 -7.86 -1.58
C ALA A 91 12.15 -7.85 -0.08
N PHE A 92 11.95 -6.68 0.52
CA PHE A 92 11.51 -6.55 1.92
C PHE A 92 10.00 -6.67 2.11
N ALA A 93 9.21 -6.76 1.04
CA ALA A 93 7.76 -6.91 1.15
C ALA A 93 7.32 -8.25 1.76
N VAL A 94 8.22 -9.23 1.82
CA VAL A 94 8.00 -10.52 2.51
C VAL A 94 8.03 -10.40 4.03
N LEU A 95 8.47 -9.26 4.58
CA LEU A 95 8.45 -9.01 6.01
C LEU A 95 7.02 -8.83 6.49
N ASP A 96 6.74 -9.33 7.69
CA ASP A 96 5.45 -9.17 8.32
C ASP A 96 5.27 -7.72 8.81
N GLY A 97 4.13 -7.11 8.50
CA GLY A 97 3.81 -5.71 8.80
C GLY A 97 3.92 -4.75 7.60
N ALA A 98 3.77 -3.46 7.91
CA ALA A 98 3.65 -2.39 6.91
C ALA A 98 4.99 -1.67 6.62
N PHE A 99 5.09 -1.13 5.42
CA PHE A 99 6.00 -0.04 5.08
C PHE A 99 5.42 1.30 5.49
N ILE A 100 6.27 2.18 6.02
CA ILE A 100 5.92 3.57 6.27
C ILE A 100 6.68 4.44 5.27
N ILE A 101 5.92 5.20 4.49
CA ILE A 101 6.41 6.06 3.42
C ILE A 101 6.17 7.50 3.86
N GLY A 102 7.24 8.28 3.96
CA GLY A 102 7.18 9.69 4.25
C GLY A 102 6.49 10.47 3.12
N GLU A 103 6.10 11.69 3.43
CA GLU A 103 5.39 12.61 2.54
C GLU A 103 6.19 12.93 1.27
N ASP A 104 7.53 12.89 1.36
CA ASP A 104 8.47 13.10 0.25
C ASP A 104 8.81 11.82 -0.55
N GLY A 105 8.23 10.69 -0.17
CA GLY A 105 8.49 9.38 -0.76
C GLY A 105 9.69 8.66 -0.16
N THR A 106 10.29 9.14 0.92
CA THR A 106 11.31 8.40 1.66
C THR A 106 10.69 7.16 2.32
N VAL A 107 11.31 6.00 2.16
CA VAL A 107 10.92 4.78 2.87
C VAL A 107 11.52 4.82 4.26
N LEU A 108 10.69 5.12 5.26
CA LEU A 108 11.12 5.31 6.65
C LEU A 108 11.30 3.99 7.38
N ALA A 109 10.41 3.03 7.12
CA ALA A 109 10.44 1.72 7.75
C ALA A 109 9.77 0.63 6.90
N ALA A 110 10.13 -0.62 7.20
CA ALA A 110 9.39 -1.82 6.81
C ALA A 110 9.24 -2.75 8.01
N GLY A 111 8.20 -3.58 7.99
CA GLY A 111 7.94 -4.57 9.03
C GLY A 111 7.41 -3.98 10.33
N ARG A 112 6.49 -3.00 10.23
CA ARG A 112 5.84 -2.38 11.39
C ARG A 112 4.44 -2.92 11.61
N TYR A 113 4.12 -3.24 12.86
CA TYR A 113 2.75 -3.54 13.28
C TYR A 113 2.03 -2.23 13.62
N LEU A 114 0.79 -2.09 13.19
CA LEU A 114 -0.03 -0.91 13.45
C LEU A 114 -0.80 -1.11 14.76
N ASP A 115 -0.46 -0.33 15.79
CA ASP A 115 -1.06 -0.39 17.12
C ASP A 115 -2.37 0.40 17.15
N ILE A 116 -3.38 -0.10 16.44
CA ILE A 116 -4.62 0.64 16.25
C ILE A 116 -5.88 -0.18 16.48
N ASP A 117 -6.87 0.45 17.11
CA ASP A 117 -8.16 -0.17 17.34
C ASP A 117 -9.01 -0.12 16.07
N ALA A 118 -9.21 -1.30 15.50
CA ALA A 118 -9.92 -1.51 14.26
C ALA A 118 -11.35 -2.04 14.45
N ARG A 119 -11.87 -2.09 15.70
CA ARG A 119 -13.20 -2.68 16.00
C ARG A 119 -14.36 -2.00 15.28
N ASP A 120 -14.27 -0.69 15.05
CA ASP A 120 -15.31 0.09 14.38
C ASP A 120 -15.13 0.17 12.85
N ILE A 121 -14.10 -0.48 12.30
CA ILE A 121 -13.87 -0.55 10.86
C ILE A 121 -14.72 -1.67 10.26
N HIS A 122 -15.62 -1.28 9.35
CA HIS A 122 -16.55 -2.18 8.69
C HIS A 122 -16.13 -2.36 7.23
N LEU A 123 -15.29 -3.35 6.98
CA LEU A 123 -14.88 -3.76 5.62
C LEU A 123 -15.71 -4.96 5.12
N ARG A 124 -15.62 -5.23 3.82
CA ARG A 124 -16.26 -6.41 3.20
C ARG A 124 -15.72 -7.71 3.82
N GLU A 125 -16.58 -8.72 3.94
CA GLU A 125 -16.16 -10.03 4.44
C GLU A 125 -15.03 -10.65 3.60
N GLY A 126 -14.11 -11.36 4.25
CA GLY A 126 -12.97 -12.00 3.61
C GLY A 126 -11.68 -11.17 3.59
N LEU A 127 -11.71 -9.95 4.12
CA LEU A 127 -10.51 -9.12 4.35
C LEU A 127 -9.92 -9.42 5.73
N GLY A 128 -8.63 -9.74 5.78
CA GLY A 128 -7.91 -10.08 7.00
C GLY A 128 -7.57 -8.87 7.88
N GLU A 129 -7.01 -9.13 9.07
CA GLU A 129 -6.65 -8.14 10.09
C GLU A 129 -5.82 -6.96 9.52
N TRP A 130 -4.92 -7.24 8.58
CA TRP A 130 -4.07 -6.22 7.94
C TRP A 130 -4.86 -5.18 7.13
N HIS A 131 -5.94 -5.57 6.46
CA HIS A 131 -6.81 -4.63 5.76
C HIS A 131 -7.55 -3.74 6.75
N THR A 132 -8.04 -4.32 7.84
CA THR A 132 -8.75 -3.60 8.90
C THR A 132 -7.81 -2.61 9.59
N ALA A 133 -6.56 -2.99 9.87
CA ALA A 133 -5.54 -2.12 10.44
C ALA A 133 -5.14 -0.99 9.47
N ALA A 134 -4.98 -1.29 8.18
CA ALA A 134 -4.69 -0.29 7.15
C ALA A 134 -5.83 0.74 7.00
N ALA A 135 -7.09 0.30 7.04
CA ALA A 135 -8.21 1.24 7.08
C ALA A 135 -8.22 2.04 8.39
N ALA A 136 -8.06 1.38 9.55
CA ALA A 136 -8.08 2.03 10.85
C ALA A 136 -7.01 3.13 11.00
N ILE A 137 -5.78 2.90 10.52
CA ILE A 137 -4.74 3.94 10.58
C ILE A 137 -5.12 5.18 9.77
N THR A 138 -5.70 5.01 8.58
CA THR A 138 -6.15 6.14 7.75
C THR A 138 -7.38 6.87 8.30
N ARG A 139 -8.08 6.29 9.30
CA ARG A 139 -9.18 6.94 10.02
C ARG A 139 -8.64 7.88 11.11
N ASP A 140 -7.56 7.46 11.77
CA ASP A 140 -7.01 8.15 12.93
C ASP A 140 -5.83 9.08 12.59
N THR A 141 -5.39 9.07 11.34
CA THR A 141 -4.31 9.91 10.80
C THR A 141 -4.70 10.46 9.42
N GLU A 142 -3.96 11.44 8.91
CA GLU A 142 -4.14 11.95 7.54
C GLU A 142 -3.43 11.07 6.49
N ALA A 143 -3.00 9.87 6.85
CA ALA A 143 -2.34 8.96 5.93
C ALA A 143 -3.29 8.34 4.90
N VAL A 144 -2.70 7.85 3.81
CA VAL A 144 -3.34 6.98 2.82
C VAL A 144 -2.68 5.61 2.89
N ALA A 145 -3.45 4.53 2.83
CA ALA A 145 -2.91 3.18 2.87
C ALA A 145 -3.13 2.45 1.54
N VAL A 146 -2.09 1.78 1.04
CA VAL A 146 -2.16 0.88 -0.10
C VAL A 146 -1.82 -0.53 0.36
N THR A 147 -2.71 -1.50 0.15
CA THR A 147 -2.47 -2.89 0.54
C THR A 147 -2.44 -3.81 -0.67
N VAL A 148 -1.57 -4.82 -0.62
CA VAL A 148 -1.57 -5.97 -1.53
C VAL A 148 -2.08 -7.18 -0.77
N SER A 149 -3.17 -7.80 -1.23
CA SER A 149 -3.69 -9.02 -0.63
C SER A 149 -2.85 -10.23 -1.05
N GLU A 150 -2.35 -11.00 -0.07
CA GLU A 150 -1.70 -12.29 -0.34
C GLU A 150 -2.66 -13.22 -1.10
N SER A 151 -3.93 -13.24 -0.70
CA SER A 151 -5.00 -13.90 -1.43
C SER A 151 -5.41 -13.06 -2.64
N GLY A 152 -5.32 -13.64 -3.84
CA GLY A 152 -5.81 -12.97 -5.05
C GLY A 152 -4.86 -11.92 -5.65
N GLY A 153 -3.90 -11.35 -4.90
CA GLY A 153 -3.01 -10.30 -5.39
C GLY A 153 -3.74 -8.96 -5.61
N VAL A 154 -4.90 -8.77 -4.97
CA VAL A 154 -5.71 -7.57 -5.16
C VAL A 154 -5.07 -6.40 -4.44
N VAL A 155 -4.92 -5.27 -5.15
CA VAL A 155 -4.41 -4.02 -4.58
C VAL A 155 -5.60 -3.15 -4.16
N ARG A 156 -5.54 -2.56 -2.97
CA ARG A 156 -6.59 -1.67 -2.45
C ARG A 156 -6.01 -0.38 -1.91
N ILE A 157 -6.79 0.68 -1.96
CA ILE A 157 -6.46 1.99 -1.39
C ILE A 157 -7.49 2.32 -0.31
N TYR A 158 -7.01 2.77 0.84
CA TYR A 158 -7.81 3.23 1.96
C TYR A 158 -7.50 4.68 2.31
N ARG A 159 -8.55 5.40 2.70
CA ARG A 159 -8.50 6.77 3.21
C ARG A 159 -9.69 6.98 4.14
N ASP A 160 -9.50 7.69 5.25
CA ASP A 160 -10.58 8.03 6.19
C ASP A 160 -11.32 6.80 6.74
N GLY A 161 -10.63 5.66 6.85
CA GLY A 161 -11.23 4.39 7.27
C GLY A 161 -12.04 3.66 6.20
N LEU A 162 -12.08 4.17 4.96
CA LEU A 162 -12.87 3.64 3.86
C LEU A 162 -11.99 3.06 2.77
N GLU A 163 -12.43 1.96 2.16
CA GLU A 163 -11.89 1.47 0.89
C GLU A 163 -12.38 2.40 -0.23
N ILE A 164 -11.46 3.16 -0.82
CA ILE A 164 -11.78 4.09 -1.92
C ILE A 164 -11.51 3.47 -3.30
N MET A 165 -10.71 2.41 -3.35
CA MET A 165 -10.37 1.71 -4.59
C MET A 165 -9.95 0.25 -4.39
N GLU A 166 -10.32 -0.57 -5.38
CA GLU A 166 -9.91 -1.96 -5.55
C GLU A 166 -9.39 -2.16 -6.99
N ILE A 167 -8.21 -2.75 -7.12
CA ILE A 167 -7.54 -3.06 -8.38
C ILE A 167 -7.20 -4.55 -8.37
N GLU A 168 -7.91 -5.32 -9.20
CA GLU A 168 -7.59 -6.72 -9.44
C GLU A 168 -6.33 -6.83 -10.31
N PRO A 169 -5.39 -7.74 -10.00
CA PRO A 169 -4.26 -7.99 -10.87
C PRO A 169 -4.78 -8.57 -12.19
N GLU A 170 -4.25 -8.09 -13.32
CA GLU A 170 -4.62 -8.64 -14.62
C GLU A 170 -4.29 -10.13 -14.66
N LEU A 171 -5.33 -10.98 -14.81
CA LEU A 171 -5.19 -12.40 -15.01
C LEU A 171 -4.39 -12.66 -16.31
N LYS A 172 -3.11 -12.99 -16.19
CA LYS A 172 -2.37 -13.61 -17.30
C LYS A 172 -2.90 -15.03 -17.48
N LEU A 173 -3.75 -15.24 -18.50
CA LEU A 173 -4.00 -16.57 -19.04
C LEU A 173 -2.70 -17.09 -19.65
N THR A 174 -1.91 -17.85 -18.89
CA THR A 174 -0.88 -18.70 -19.47
C THR A 174 -1.58 -19.72 -20.36
N ARG A 175 -1.32 -19.62 -21.67
CA ARG A 175 -1.71 -20.67 -22.62
C ARG A 175 -1.06 -21.99 -22.19
N ILE A 176 -1.91 -23.02 -22.19
CA ILE A 176 -1.68 -24.47 -22.09
C ILE A 176 -0.27 -24.92 -22.46
#